data_AF-A0A2A4GV64-F1
#
_entry.id   AF-A0A2A4GV64-F1
#
_cell.length_a   1.000
_cell.length_b   1.000
_cell.length_c   1.000
_cell.angle_alpha   90.00
_cell.angle_beta   90.00
_cell.angle_gamma   90.00
#
_symmetry.space_group_name_H-M   'P 1'
#
loop_
_entity.id
_entity.type
_entity.pdbx_description
1 polymer ?
#
loop_
_entity_poly.entity_id
_entity_poly.type
_entity_poly.pdbx_seq_one_letter_code
_entity_poly.pdbx_strand_id
1 'polypeptide(L)' 'MNLSESIKQRYRTNTAGKTPTELQKELRKRGVKGFVVNVSHDRVTMLVDRRDVKRNKECMR' A
#
# COMPACT_ATOMS: atom_id res chain seq x y z
N MET A 1 11.66 5.98 -7.89
CA MET A 1 11.37 5.86 -6.45
C MET A 1 12.68 5.53 -5.76
N ASN A 2 13.16 6.38 -4.86
CA ASN A 2 14.37 6.08 -4.09
C ASN A 2 13.95 5.25 -2.87
N LEU A 3 14.41 3.99 -2.79
CA LEU A 3 14.03 3.07 -1.71
C LEU A 3 14.53 3.57 -0.36
N SER A 4 15.65 4.31 -0.32
CA SER A 4 16.23 4.87 0.90
C SER A 4 15.36 5.96 1.54
N GLU A 5 14.51 6.62 0.75
CA GLU A 5 13.61 7.69 1.23
C GLU A 5 12.17 7.21 1.45
N SER A 6 11.89 5.96 1.09
CA SER A 6 10.55 5.38 1.18
C SER A 6 10.18 5.11 2.64
N ILE A 7 8.92 5.37 2.99
CA ILE A 7 8.38 5.07 4.32
C ILE A 7 7.47 3.86 4.28
N LYS A 8 7.41 3.12 5.40
CA LYS A 8 6.44 2.04 5.58
C LYS A 8 5.11 2.64 5.98
N GLN A 9 4.08 2.39 5.16
CA GLN A 9 2.71 2.82 5.43
C GLN A 9 1.78 1.61 5.44
N ARG A 10 0.87 1.58 6.41
CA ARG A 10 -0.06 0.47 6.62
C ARG A 10 -1.47 0.88 6.24
N TYR A 11 -2.15 -0.01 5.53
CA TYR A 11 -3.52 0.17 5.08
C TYR A 11 -4.37 -0.99 5.56
N ARG A 12 -5.53 -0.70 6.14
CA ARG A 12 -6.54 -1.73 6.41
C ARG A 12 -7.23 -2.08 5.10
N THR A 13 -7.31 -3.37 4.80
CA THR A 13 -8.01 -3.90 3.63
C THR A 13 -8.32 -5.37 3.87
N ASN A 14 -9.31 -5.92 3.17
CA ASN A 14 -9.55 -7.35 3.21
C ASN A 14 -8.43 -8.07 2.45
N THR A 15 -7.58 -8.79 3.18
CA THR A 15 -6.47 -9.58 2.64
C THR A 15 -6.75 -11.07 2.60
N ALA A 16 -7.90 -11.53 3.13
CA ALA A 16 -8.23 -12.95 3.18
C ALA A 16 -8.36 -13.51 1.76
N GLY A 17 -7.63 -14.59 1.48
CA GLY A 17 -7.64 -15.26 0.18
C GLY A 17 -7.02 -14.47 -0.98
N LYS A 18 -6.34 -13.34 -0.72
CA LYS A 18 -5.71 -12.52 -1.76
C LYS A 18 -4.20 -12.62 -1.71
N THR A 19 -3.59 -12.75 -2.88
CA THR A 19 -2.13 -12.69 -3.04
C THR A 19 -1.63 -11.24 -2.91
N PRO A 20 -0.35 -11.02 -2.53
CA PRO A 20 0.24 -9.68 -2.49
C PRO A 20 0.11 -8.91 -3.83
N THR A 21 0.21 -9.62 -4.95
CA THR A 21 0.08 -9.03 -6.30
C THR A 21 -1.34 -8.56 -6.58
N GLU A 22 -2.37 -9.30 -6.16
CA GLU A 22 -3.76 -8.87 -6.28
C GLU A 22 -4.05 -7.65 -5.42
N LEU A 23 -3.58 -7.65 -4.17
CA LEU A 23 -3.68 -6.50 -3.27
C LEU A 23 -2.96 -5.28 -3.86
N GLN A 24 -1.79 -5.47 -4.47
CA GLN A 24 -1.08 -4.39 -5.16
C GLN A 24 -1.88 -3.83 -6.34
N LYS A 25 -2.52 -4.70 -7.14
CA LYS A 25 -3.39 -4.28 -8.25
C LYS A 25 -4.60 -3.50 -7.74
N GLU A 26 -5.25 -3.96 -6.68
CA GLU A 26 -6.40 -3.28 -6.08
C GLU A 26 -6.04 -1.89 -5.53
N LEU A 27 -4.95 -1.80 -4.77
CA LEU A 27 -4.49 -0.53 -4.21
C LEU A 27 -4.10 0.45 -5.30
N ARG A 28 -3.44 -0.03 -6.36
CA ARG A 28 -3.12 0.78 -7.54
C ARG A 28 -4.39 1.28 -8.25
N LYS A 29 -5.44 0.45 -8.38
CA LYS A 29 -6.74 0.86 -8.94
C LYS A 29 -7.42 1.94 -8.09
N ARG A 30 -7.24 1.91 -6.77
CA ARG A 30 -7.68 2.99 -5.86
C ARG A 30 -6.83 4.26 -5.94
N GLY A 31 -5.72 4.24 -6.67
CA GLY A 31 -4.81 5.38 -6.82
C GLY A 31 -3.67 5.41 -5.79
N VAL A 32 -3.54 4.38 -4.94
CA VAL A 32 -2.44 4.25 -3.98
C VAL A 32 -1.15 3.91 -4.72
N LYS A 33 -0.11 4.72 -4.51
CA LYS A 33 1.22 4.53 -5.08
C LYS A 33 2.18 3.92 -4.08
N GLY A 34 2.93 2.92 -4.52
CA GLY A 34 3.97 2.28 -3.71
C GLY A 34 4.11 0.80 -4.05
N PHE A 35 4.82 0.08 -3.19
CA PHE A 35 5.09 -1.35 -3.35
C PHE A 35 4.68 -2.13 -2.11
N VAL A 36 3.92 -3.22 -2.29
CA VAL A 36 3.52 -4.09 -1.17
C VAL A 36 4.74 -4.87 -0.67
N VAL A 37 5.08 -4.75 0.61
CA VAL A 37 6.21 -5.45 1.23
C VAL A 37 5.82 -6.45 2.30
N ASN A 38 4.60 -6.34 2.83
CA ASN A 38 4.09 -7.30 3.80
C ASN A 38 2.57 -7.35 3.76
N VAL A 39 2.00 -8.54 3.97
CA VAL A 39 0.56 -8.77 4.08
C VAL A 39 0.30 -9.43 5.43
N SER A 40 -0.58 -8.83 6.23
CA SER A 40 -1.08 -9.35 7.50
C SER A 40 -2.58 -9.61 7.36
N HIS A 41 -3.19 -10.29 8.34
CA HIS A 41 -4.58 -10.79 8.26
C HIS A 41 -5.64 -9.71 7.93
N ASP A 42 -5.46 -8.46 8.34
CA ASP A 42 -6.40 -7.34 8.10
C ASP A 42 -5.75 -6.14 7.39
N ARG A 43 -4.48 -6.25 7.02
CA ARG A 43 -3.65 -5.09 6.65
C ARG A 43 -2.58 -5.42 5.62
N VAL A 44 -2.32 -4.45 4.75
CA VAL A 44 -1.13 -4.45 3.92
C VAL A 44 -0.15 -3.39 4.40
N THR A 45 1.14 -3.70 4.32
CA THR A 45 2.23 -2.72 4.49
C THR A 45 2.84 -2.43 3.13
N MET A 46 2.92 -1.15 2.77
CA MET A 46 3.55 -0.69 1.55
C MET A 46 4.77 0.18 1.85
N LEU A 47 5.78 0.09 1.00
CA LEU A 47 6.79 1.14 0.87
C LEU A 47 6.23 2.23 -0.04
N VAL A 48 6.23 3.46 0.46
CA VAL A 48 5.58 4.63 -0.15
C VAL A 48 6.57 5.80 -0.15
N ASP A 49 6.60 6.57 -1.23
CA ASP A 49 7.38 7.80 -1.29
C ASP A 49 6.79 8.83 -0.31
N ARG A 50 7.62 9.56 0.44
CA ARG A 50 7.16 10.56 1.42
C ARG A 50 6.17 11.57 0.83
N ARG A 51 6.30 11.90 -0.46
CA ARG A 51 5.43 12.84 -1.17
C ARG A 51 4.02 12.29 -1.38
N ASP A 52 3.89 10.97 -1.54
CA ASP A 52 2.62 10.30 -1.84
C ASP A 52 1.87 9.86 -0.56
N VAL A 53 2.47 9.97 0.63
CA VAL A 53 1.88 9.50 1.91
C VAL A 53 0.50 10.08 2.16
N LYS A 54 0.37 11.41 2.06
CA LYS A 54 -0.90 12.12 2.31
C LYS A 54 -1.95 11.73 1.26
N ARG A 55 -1.58 11.81 -0.01
CA ARG A 55 -2.45 11.45 -1.14
C ARG A 55 -2.95 10.00 -1.05
N ASN A 56 -2.07 9.06 -0.69
CA ASN A 56 -2.44 7.67 -0.56
C ASN A 56 -3.39 7.42 0.63
N LYS A 57 -3.27 8.19 1.73
CA LYS A 57 -4.26 8.12 2.82
C LYS A 57 -5.63 8.58 2.34
N GLU A 58 -5.68 9.61 1.50
CA GLU A 58 -6.92 10.12 0.91
C GLU A 58 -7.56 9.09 -0.03
N CYS A 59 -6.77 8.38 -0.85
CA CYS A 59 -7.26 7.27 -1.69
C CYS A 59 -7.85 6.07 -0.91
N MET A 60 -7.53 5.98 0.38
CA MET A 60 -7.94 4.89 1.26
C MET A 60 -9.15 5.22 2.13
N ARG A 61 -9.54 6.50 2.21
CA ARG A 61 -10.86 6.90 2.69
C ARG A 61 -11.95 6.37 1.76
#